data_AF-A0A6J1PP62-F1
#
_entry.id   AF-A0A6J1PP62-F1
#
_cell.length_a   1.000
_cell.length_b   1.000
_cell.length_c   1.000
_cell.angle_alpha   90.00
_cell.angle_beta   90.00
_cell.angle_gamma   90.00
#
_symmetry.space_group_name_H-M   'P 1'
#
loop_
_entity.id
_entity.type
_entity.pdbx_description
1 polymer ?
#
loop_
_entity_poly.entity_id
_entity_poly.type
_entity_poly.pdbx_seq_one_letter_code
_entity_poly.pdbx_strand_id
1 'polypeptide(L)'
;MAIPDFPFQDSEGPSFTHHRVIREYLMAYAKHFNLHPYIKLNTLVKRAEPETTRNGRTLWTVTYQSLETKVETTKTFDAVVLCNGHYSVGRVPHIPGIESFRGRRVHSHQYRVPETYAGKRVCILGASWSGIDIALEVSQYAAKVYLSHNLPEQFDSKMSSNVEQRPGVESVRGNMFTFRDGSTAEVDDFIFCTGYKFTYPFMSTKVEIRTDDDHVEPIYKHLVHIDYTNLFFMGLPALVIPFPCFHIQAQYVLAILENRVKLPSPQQMREEFEREKKSLLDQGIPLRHINKLKDRQWAYYDEMAAAANVPSLAPVIKKIMDHVFQMRDADFTTYKNYQYRIIDSENFSMSYCKPC
;
A
#
# COMPACT_ATOMS: atom_id res chain seq x y z
N MET A 1 0.51 -4.52 14.24
CA MET A 1 0.47 -3.24 13.47
C MET A 1 0.74 -2.00 14.30
N ALA A 2 0.74 -2.01 15.65
CA ALA A 2 0.97 -0.80 16.43
C ALA A 2 2.29 -0.09 16.05
N ILE A 3 2.29 1.25 16.14
CA ILE A 3 3.50 2.07 16.10
C ILE A 3 4.34 1.69 17.34
N PRO A 4 5.65 1.39 17.20
CA PRO A 4 6.48 0.88 18.29
C PRO A 4 6.47 1.68 19.60
N ASP A 5 6.30 3.00 19.54
CA ASP A 5 6.28 3.92 20.68
C ASP A 5 4.87 4.25 21.20
N PHE A 6 3.83 3.62 20.64
CA PHE A 6 2.45 3.90 20.99
C PHE A 6 1.57 2.64 20.84
N PRO A 7 1.45 1.78 21.86
CA PRO A 7 0.67 0.56 21.78
C PRO A 7 -0.84 0.84 21.61
N PHE A 8 -1.60 -0.15 21.11
CA PHE A 8 -3.06 -0.09 21.16
C PHE A 8 -3.53 -0.09 22.62
N GLN A 9 -4.56 0.71 22.92
CA GLN A 9 -5.06 0.86 24.30
C GLN A 9 -5.80 -0.38 24.81
N ASP A 10 -6.58 -1.02 23.94
CA ASP A 10 -7.29 -2.25 24.26
C ASP A 10 -6.40 -3.47 23.94
N SER A 11 -5.68 -3.96 24.94
CA SER A 11 -4.81 -5.14 24.80
C SER A 11 -5.60 -6.45 24.66
N GLU A 12 -6.86 -6.47 25.12
CA GLU A 12 -7.73 -7.65 25.10
C GLU A 12 -8.72 -7.67 23.92
N GLY A 13 -8.70 -6.63 23.09
CA GLY A 13 -9.49 -6.54 21.88
C GLY A 13 -9.12 -7.56 20.79
N PRO A 14 -9.92 -7.62 19.70
CA PRO A 14 -9.62 -8.48 18.56
C PRO A 14 -8.36 -8.03 17.83
N SER A 15 -7.51 -8.98 17.44
CA SER A 15 -6.28 -8.67 16.67
C SER A 15 -6.57 -8.19 15.25
N PHE A 16 -7.68 -8.63 14.66
CA PHE A 16 -8.19 -8.15 13.38
C PHE A 16 -9.37 -7.22 13.64
N THR A 17 -9.06 -5.95 13.86
CA THR A 17 -10.05 -4.95 14.25
C THR A 17 -10.67 -4.22 13.05
N HIS A 18 -11.82 -3.61 13.28
CA HIS A 18 -12.50 -2.79 12.29
C HIS A 18 -11.71 -1.49 12.01
N HIS A 19 -11.76 -0.97 10.78
CA HIS A 19 -10.99 0.21 10.36
C HIS A 19 -11.24 1.47 11.21
N ARG A 20 -12.39 1.55 11.91
CA ARG A 20 -12.71 2.64 12.86
C ARG A 20 -11.78 2.66 14.07
N VAL A 21 -11.42 1.49 14.60
CA VAL A 21 -10.46 1.37 15.72
C VAL A 21 -9.07 1.83 15.28
N ILE A 22 -8.66 1.50 14.05
CA ILE A 22 -7.39 2.01 13.48
C ILE A 22 -7.43 3.53 13.32
N ARG A 23 -8.56 4.11 12.88
CA ARG A 23 -8.73 5.56 12.78
C ARG A 23 -8.62 6.24 14.14
N GLU A 24 -9.30 5.70 15.15
CA GLU A 24 -9.26 6.21 16.52
C GLU A 24 -7.87 6.12 17.13
N TYR A 25 -7.16 5.01 16.90
CA TYR A 25 -5.77 4.84 17.27
C TYR A 25 -4.86 5.92 16.68
N LEU A 26 -4.97 6.22 15.38
CA LEU A 26 -4.18 7.28 14.74
C LEU A 26 -4.56 8.68 15.25
N MET A 27 -5.84 8.94 15.53
CA MET A 27 -6.28 10.19 16.17
C MET A 27 -5.72 10.33 17.59
N ALA A 28 -5.68 9.23 18.36
CA ALA A 28 -5.10 9.20 19.68
C ALA A 28 -3.59 9.45 19.65
N TYR A 29 -2.87 8.87 18.67
CA TYR A 29 -1.45 9.14 18.44
C TYR A 29 -1.20 10.63 18.16
N ALA A 30 -1.94 11.22 17.21
CA ALA A 30 -1.79 12.63 16.86
C ALA A 30 -2.10 13.57 18.03
N LYS A 31 -3.07 13.21 18.88
CA LYS A 31 -3.39 13.95 20.10
C LYS A 31 -2.29 13.80 21.16
N HIS A 32 -1.80 12.59 21.40
CA HIS A 32 -0.78 12.30 22.42
C HIS A 32 0.51 13.08 22.16
N PHE A 33 0.98 13.09 20.91
CA PHE A 33 2.19 13.81 20.51
C PHE A 33 1.96 15.27 20.09
N ASN A 34 0.75 15.81 20.31
CA ASN A 34 0.37 17.18 19.95
C ASN A 34 0.75 17.57 18.51
N LEU A 35 0.38 16.73 17.54
CA LEU A 35 0.76 16.92 16.13
C LEU A 35 -0.12 17.92 15.38
N HIS A 36 -1.35 18.16 15.86
CA HIS A 36 -2.33 19.01 15.18
C HIS A 36 -1.85 20.43 14.82
N PRO A 37 -1.06 21.15 15.64
CA PRO A 37 -0.52 22.46 15.28
C PRO A 37 0.35 22.47 14.02
N TYR A 38 0.92 21.31 13.65
CA TYR A 38 1.79 21.15 12.48
C TYR A 38 1.03 20.64 11.24
N ILE A 39 -0.26 20.32 11.37
CA ILE A 39 -1.07 19.75 10.28
C ILE A 39 -2.05 20.80 9.76
N LYS A 40 -1.94 21.10 8.47
CA LYS A 40 -2.94 21.91 7.75
C LYS A 40 -3.93 20.99 7.04
N LEU A 41 -5.09 20.78 7.66
CA LEU A 41 -6.21 20.07 7.02
C LEU A 41 -6.81 20.91 5.88
N ASN A 42 -7.64 20.28 5.04
CA ASN A 42 -8.30 20.93 3.89
C ASN A 42 -7.35 21.76 3.01
N THR A 43 -6.11 21.28 2.85
CA THR A 43 -5.04 21.97 2.14
C THR A 43 -4.45 21.05 1.09
N LEU A 44 -4.56 21.43 -0.18
CA LEU A 44 -4.06 20.65 -1.31
C LEU A 44 -2.67 21.16 -1.71
N VAL A 45 -1.66 20.28 -1.66
CA VAL A 45 -0.35 20.58 -2.26
C VAL A 45 -0.50 20.59 -3.78
N LYS A 46 -0.18 21.73 -4.40
CA LYS A 46 -0.31 21.98 -5.84
C LYS A 46 1.00 21.78 -6.58
N ARG A 47 2.11 22.23 -5.97
CA ARG A 47 3.43 22.19 -6.59
C ARG A 47 4.53 22.10 -5.54
N ALA A 48 5.55 21.28 -5.77
CA ALA A 48 6.79 21.23 -5.01
C ALA A 48 7.97 21.25 -5.99
N GLU A 49 8.84 22.24 -5.84
CA GLU A 49 9.94 22.50 -6.79
C GLU A 49 11.26 22.71 -6.06
N PRO A 50 12.36 22.14 -6.57
CA PRO A 50 13.69 22.41 -6.05
C PRO A 50 14.20 23.77 -6.55
N GLU A 51 14.90 24.48 -5.66
CA GLU A 51 15.66 25.69 -5.93
C GLU A 51 17.07 25.52 -5.38
N THR A 52 18.06 25.50 -6.27
CA THR A 52 19.48 25.47 -5.87
C THR A 52 19.92 26.87 -5.50
N THR A 53 20.29 27.05 -4.24
CA THR A 53 20.84 28.30 -3.72
C THR A 53 22.29 28.51 -4.19
N ARG A 54 22.80 29.74 -4.04
CA ARG A 54 24.16 30.11 -4.48
C ARG A 54 25.28 29.28 -3.84
N ASN A 55 25.04 28.70 -2.66
CA ASN A 55 26.02 27.85 -1.96
C ASN A 55 25.86 26.35 -2.30
N GLY A 56 25.05 26.01 -3.31
CA GLY A 56 24.84 24.63 -3.76
C GLY A 56 23.82 23.84 -2.95
N ARG A 57 23.17 24.43 -1.92
CA ARG A 57 22.08 23.76 -1.20
C ARG A 57 20.78 23.80 -1.98
N THR A 58 20.05 22.69 -2.01
CA THR A 58 18.69 22.63 -2.58
C THR A 58 17.67 22.99 -1.49
N LEU A 59 16.85 23.99 -1.75
CA LEU A 59 15.63 24.28 -0.99
C LEU A 59 14.40 23.88 -1.80
N TRP A 60 13.27 23.72 -1.13
CA TRP A 60 12.01 23.31 -1.73
C TRP A 60 10.96 24.39 -1.63
N THR A 61 10.52 24.91 -2.77
CA THR A 61 9.37 25.82 -2.83
C THR A 61 8.11 24.99 -2.99
N VAL A 62 7.25 25.00 -1.98
CA VAL A 62 5.98 24.26 -1.95
C VAL A 62 4.81 25.24 -1.99
N THR A 63 4.00 25.10 -3.03
CA THR A 63 2.74 25.83 -3.22
C THR A 63 1.57 24.92 -2.85
N TYR A 64 0.71 25.40 -1.96
CA TYR A 64 -0.49 24.70 -1.52
C TYR A 64 -1.68 25.66 -1.45
N GLN A 65 -2.88 25.09 -1.61
CA GLN A 65 -4.13 25.83 -1.66
C GLN A 65 -5.07 25.39 -0.53
N SER A 66 -5.66 26.35 0.20
CA SER A 66 -6.80 26.06 1.06
C SER A 66 -8.00 25.66 0.21
N LEU A 67 -8.57 24.48 0.45
CA LEU A 67 -9.75 24.02 -0.26
C LEU A 67 -11.01 24.81 0.10
N GLU A 68 -11.02 25.45 1.27
CA GLU A 68 -12.13 26.28 1.75
C GLU A 68 -12.08 27.68 1.14
N THR A 69 -10.96 28.40 1.29
CA THR A 69 -10.84 29.81 0.87
C THR A 69 -10.32 29.98 -0.56
N LYS A 70 -9.79 28.91 -1.16
CA LYS A 70 -9.07 28.90 -2.45
C LYS A 70 -7.78 29.73 -2.49
N VAL A 71 -7.36 30.28 -1.34
CA VAL A 71 -6.10 31.02 -1.23
C VAL A 71 -4.92 30.08 -1.43
N GLU A 72 -4.04 30.45 -2.34
CA GLU A 72 -2.76 29.78 -2.55
C GLU A 72 -1.67 30.42 -1.68
N THR A 73 -0.80 29.59 -1.13
CA THR A 73 0.35 30.00 -0.34
C THR A 73 1.56 29.23 -0.79
N THR A 74 2.66 29.95 -0.96
CA THR A 74 3.96 29.38 -1.30
C THR A 74 4.90 29.57 -0.12
N LYS A 75 5.61 28.51 0.27
CA LYS A 75 6.63 28.54 1.32
C LYS A 75 7.86 27.74 0.91
N THR A 76 9.01 28.12 1.45
CA THR A 76 10.28 27.43 1.25
C THR A 76 10.59 26.51 2.43
N PHE A 77 11.14 25.33 2.15
CA PHE A 77 11.50 24.30 3.12
C PHE A 77 12.88 23.71 2.83
N ASP A 78 13.61 23.32 3.87
CA ASP A 78 14.92 22.66 3.73
C ASP A 78 14.81 21.19 3.28
N ALA A 79 13.67 20.55 3.49
CA ALA A 79 13.42 19.17 3.12
C ALA A 79 11.93 18.92 2.84
N VAL A 80 11.64 17.90 2.04
CA VAL A 80 10.29 17.45 1.71
C VAL A 80 10.18 15.94 1.89
N VAL A 81 9.17 15.49 2.64
CA VAL A 81 8.84 14.08 2.80
C VAL A 81 7.49 13.82 2.14
N LEU A 82 7.49 13.00 1.10
CA LEU A 82 6.29 12.61 0.37
C LEU A 82 5.59 11.47 1.10
N CYS A 83 4.43 11.77 1.67
CA CYS A 83 3.55 10.83 2.40
C CYS A 83 2.16 10.74 1.77
N ASN A 84 2.02 10.98 0.46
CA ASN A 84 0.73 11.05 -0.24
C ASN A 84 0.08 9.69 -0.51
N GLY A 85 0.76 8.59 -0.16
CA GLY A 85 0.32 7.22 -0.41
C GLY A 85 0.28 6.85 -1.89
N HIS A 86 -0.08 5.59 -2.17
CA HIS A 86 -0.11 5.04 -3.53
C HIS A 86 -1.25 4.04 -3.76
N TYR A 87 -2.32 4.12 -2.95
CA TYR A 87 -3.53 3.29 -3.07
C TYR A 87 -4.79 4.14 -3.35
N SER A 88 -4.64 5.21 -4.14
CA SER A 88 -5.74 6.14 -4.45
C SER A 88 -6.08 6.21 -5.94
N VAL A 89 -5.09 6.21 -6.84
CA VAL A 89 -5.33 6.25 -8.29
C VAL A 89 -5.41 4.83 -8.84
N GLY A 90 -6.62 4.37 -9.12
CA GLY A 90 -6.88 3.00 -9.60
C GLY A 90 -6.24 2.71 -10.96
N ARG A 91 -5.70 1.49 -11.12
CA ARG A 91 -5.22 1.01 -12.42
C ARG A 91 -6.36 0.32 -13.13
N VAL A 92 -6.88 0.93 -14.19
CA VAL A 92 -7.93 0.33 -15.02
C VAL A 92 -7.31 -0.14 -16.34
N PRO A 93 -7.19 -1.46 -16.60
CA PRO A 93 -6.68 -1.97 -17.87
C PRO A 93 -7.70 -1.78 -18.99
N HIS A 94 -7.21 -1.64 -20.22
CA HIS A 94 -8.06 -1.73 -21.40
C HIS A 94 -8.56 -3.17 -21.59
N ILE A 95 -9.85 -3.34 -21.86
CA ILE A 95 -10.48 -4.62 -22.21
C ILE A 95 -11.27 -4.40 -23.50
N PRO A 96 -11.00 -5.15 -24.58
CA PRO A 96 -11.74 -5.04 -25.83
C PRO A 96 -13.26 -5.12 -25.63
N GLY A 97 -13.98 -4.16 -26.22
CA GLY A 97 -15.45 -4.13 -26.19
C GLY A 97 -16.10 -3.70 -24.87
N ILE A 98 -15.31 -3.37 -23.83
CA ILE A 98 -15.82 -2.97 -22.51
C ILE A 98 -16.75 -1.75 -22.54
N GLU A 99 -16.61 -0.86 -23.52
CA GLU A 99 -17.49 0.31 -23.69
C GLU A 99 -18.92 -0.07 -24.09
N SER A 100 -19.15 -1.30 -24.54
CA SER A 100 -20.49 -1.83 -24.81
C SER A 100 -21.21 -2.33 -23.55
N PHE A 101 -20.49 -2.49 -22.42
CA PHE A 101 -21.06 -2.94 -21.16
C PHE A 101 -22.01 -1.89 -20.58
N ARG A 102 -23.23 -2.32 -20.23
CA ARG A 102 -24.29 -1.43 -19.74
C ARG A 102 -24.41 -1.40 -18.22
N GLY A 103 -23.76 -2.36 -17.55
CA GLY A 103 -23.76 -2.47 -16.10
C GLY A 103 -22.84 -1.47 -15.41
N ARG A 104 -22.82 -1.50 -14.07
CA ARG A 104 -21.94 -0.61 -13.30
C ARG A 104 -20.51 -1.09 -13.41
N ARG A 105 -19.59 -0.17 -13.70
CA ARG A 105 -18.15 -0.42 -13.76
C ARG A 105 -17.42 0.48 -12.76
N VAL A 106 -16.74 -0.11 -11.79
CA VAL A 106 -16.00 0.63 -10.75
C VAL A 106 -14.62 0.04 -10.50
N HIS A 107 -13.67 0.86 -10.06
CA HIS A 107 -12.43 0.37 -9.46
C HIS A 107 -12.65 0.08 -7.96
N SER A 108 -11.84 -0.79 -7.35
CA SER A 108 -11.89 -1.08 -5.91
C SER A 108 -11.75 0.17 -5.05
N HIS A 109 -11.10 1.21 -5.57
CA HIS A 109 -11.02 2.54 -4.94
C HIS A 109 -12.41 3.19 -4.71
N GLN A 110 -13.38 2.88 -5.56
CA GLN A 110 -14.75 3.42 -5.52
C GLN A 110 -15.72 2.46 -4.81
N TYR A 111 -15.31 1.23 -4.49
CA TYR A 111 -16.11 0.30 -3.70
C TYR A 111 -16.35 0.85 -2.29
N ARG A 112 -17.57 0.68 -1.76
CA ARG A 112 -17.96 1.20 -0.45
C ARG A 112 -18.69 0.18 0.40
N VAL A 113 -19.71 -0.47 -0.15
CA VAL A 113 -20.58 -1.39 0.57
C VAL A 113 -21.05 -2.54 -0.34
N PRO A 114 -21.17 -3.78 0.15
CA PRO A 114 -21.51 -4.96 -0.65
C PRO A 114 -23.00 -5.05 -1.03
N GLU A 115 -23.91 -4.42 -0.28
CA GLU A 115 -25.36 -4.49 -0.48
C GLU A 115 -25.80 -3.92 -1.85
N THR A 116 -25.00 -3.02 -2.44
CA THR A 116 -25.30 -2.48 -3.78
C THR A 116 -25.25 -3.56 -4.89
N TYR A 117 -24.66 -4.71 -4.57
CA TYR A 117 -24.50 -5.86 -5.46
C TYR A 117 -25.51 -6.97 -5.19
N ALA A 118 -26.49 -6.75 -4.30
CA ALA A 118 -27.48 -7.76 -3.91
C ALA A 118 -28.24 -8.33 -5.12
N GLY A 119 -28.31 -9.67 -5.19
CA GLY A 119 -29.02 -10.40 -6.25
C GLY A 119 -28.40 -10.32 -7.66
N LYS A 120 -27.24 -9.68 -7.81
CA LYS A 120 -26.57 -9.50 -9.12
C LYS A 120 -25.52 -10.56 -9.39
N ARG A 121 -25.13 -10.69 -10.66
CA ARG A 121 -23.94 -11.41 -11.12
C ARG A 121 -22.79 -10.42 -11.23
N VAL A 122 -21.78 -10.58 -10.38
CA VAL A 122 -20.69 -9.61 -10.25
C VAL A 122 -19.39 -10.22 -10.76
N CYS A 123 -18.72 -9.57 -11.70
CA CYS A 123 -17.35 -9.93 -12.05
C CYS A 123 -16.36 -9.05 -11.27
N ILE A 124 -15.33 -9.67 -10.69
CA ILE A 124 -14.25 -9.00 -9.97
C ILE A 124 -12.94 -9.36 -10.68
N LEU A 125 -12.27 -8.40 -11.30
CA LEU A 125 -11.01 -8.62 -12.01
C LEU A 125 -9.82 -8.36 -11.09
N GLY A 126 -9.06 -9.42 -10.81
CA GLY A 126 -7.88 -9.41 -9.96
C GLY A 126 -8.16 -10.08 -8.62
N ALA A 127 -7.28 -11.01 -8.24
CA ALA A 127 -7.37 -11.76 -6.98
C ALA A 127 -6.20 -11.44 -6.03
N SER A 128 -5.81 -10.15 -6.03
CA SER A 128 -5.05 -9.48 -4.97
C SER A 128 -5.79 -9.47 -3.62
N TRP A 129 -5.25 -8.72 -2.66
CA TRP A 129 -5.92 -8.42 -1.39
C TRP A 129 -7.32 -7.82 -1.58
N SER A 130 -7.45 -6.79 -2.43
CA SER A 130 -8.78 -6.19 -2.71
C SER A 130 -9.72 -7.17 -3.40
N GLY A 131 -9.21 -8.00 -4.30
CA GLY A 131 -10.00 -8.99 -5.03
C GLY A 131 -10.65 -10.00 -4.11
N ILE A 132 -9.84 -10.60 -3.24
CA ILE A 132 -10.26 -11.62 -2.28
C ILE A 132 -11.22 -11.02 -1.25
N ASP A 133 -10.84 -9.94 -0.57
CA ASP A 133 -11.67 -9.35 0.50
C ASP A 133 -13.01 -8.82 -0.07
N ILE A 134 -13.01 -8.14 -1.23
CA ILE A 134 -14.26 -7.67 -1.87
C ILE A 134 -15.10 -8.86 -2.36
N ALA A 135 -14.50 -9.92 -2.90
CA ALA A 135 -15.25 -11.11 -3.31
C ALA A 135 -15.96 -11.77 -2.13
N LEU A 136 -15.32 -11.85 -0.96
CA LEU A 136 -15.91 -12.40 0.27
C LEU A 136 -17.03 -11.51 0.85
N GLU A 137 -16.91 -10.19 0.76
CA GLU A 137 -17.99 -9.28 1.18
C GLU A 137 -19.18 -9.35 0.20
N VAL A 138 -18.90 -9.26 -1.10
CA VAL A 138 -19.93 -9.25 -2.14
C VAL A 138 -20.65 -10.60 -2.24
N SER A 139 -19.97 -11.72 -2.00
CA SER A 139 -20.59 -13.06 -2.06
C SER A 139 -21.72 -13.26 -1.05
N GLN A 140 -21.75 -12.47 0.04
CA GLN A 140 -22.83 -12.53 1.03
C GLN A 140 -24.16 -11.97 0.51
N TYR A 141 -24.14 -11.17 -0.57
CA TYR A 141 -25.30 -10.47 -1.10
C TYR A 141 -25.59 -10.80 -2.57
N ALA A 142 -24.55 -10.99 -3.38
CA ALA A 142 -24.66 -11.25 -4.80
C ALA A 142 -25.26 -12.63 -5.11
N ALA A 143 -26.00 -12.74 -6.22
CA ALA A 143 -26.49 -14.03 -6.71
C ALA A 143 -25.32 -14.92 -7.19
N LYS A 144 -24.30 -14.31 -7.81
CA LYS A 144 -23.09 -14.98 -8.29
C LYS A 144 -21.90 -14.02 -8.31
N VAL A 145 -20.71 -14.51 -7.98
CA VAL A 145 -19.46 -13.77 -8.12
C VAL A 145 -18.52 -14.53 -9.06
N TYR A 146 -17.99 -13.85 -10.08
CA TYR A 146 -16.92 -14.34 -10.92
C TYR A 146 -15.60 -13.67 -10.51
N LEU A 147 -14.76 -14.39 -9.77
CA LEU A 147 -13.44 -13.91 -9.38
C LEU A 147 -12.46 -14.21 -10.53
N SER A 148 -12.19 -13.21 -11.35
CA SER A 148 -11.37 -13.33 -12.56
C SER A 148 -9.90 -13.03 -12.29
N HIS A 149 -8.98 -13.96 -12.61
CA HIS A 149 -7.53 -13.75 -12.47
C HIS A 149 -6.70 -14.62 -13.42
N ASN A 150 -5.39 -14.36 -13.47
CA ASN A 150 -4.42 -15.17 -14.21
C ASN A 150 -3.35 -15.79 -13.30
N LEU A 151 -3.66 -15.97 -12.01
CA LEU A 151 -2.80 -16.76 -11.12
C LEU A 151 -2.73 -18.21 -11.61
N PRO A 152 -1.56 -18.88 -11.47
CA PRO A 152 -1.36 -20.23 -11.98
C PRO A 152 -2.23 -21.27 -11.25
N GLU A 153 -2.53 -21.02 -9.99
CA GLU A 153 -3.38 -21.88 -9.16
C GLU A 153 -4.68 -21.16 -8.82
N GLN A 154 -5.77 -21.92 -8.75
CA GLN A 154 -7.03 -21.45 -8.21
C GLN A 154 -6.97 -21.44 -6.68
N PHE A 155 -7.64 -20.48 -6.06
CA PHE A 155 -7.83 -20.46 -4.61
C PHE A 155 -8.61 -21.70 -4.17
N ASP A 156 -8.29 -22.18 -2.97
CA ASP A 156 -8.91 -23.36 -2.36
C ASP A 156 -10.46 -23.27 -2.36
N SER A 157 -11.07 -24.45 -2.36
CA SER A 157 -12.50 -24.79 -2.28
C SER A 157 -13.32 -24.13 -1.16
N LYS A 158 -12.68 -23.36 -0.28
CA LYS A 158 -13.29 -22.69 0.88
C LYS A 158 -14.04 -21.40 0.56
N MET A 159 -13.99 -20.92 -0.68
CA MET A 159 -14.84 -19.81 -1.12
C MET A 159 -16.33 -20.15 -0.95
N SER A 160 -17.17 -19.12 -0.78
CA SER A 160 -18.62 -19.29 -0.80
C SER A 160 -19.07 -19.99 -2.09
N SER A 161 -20.10 -20.84 -2.02
CA SER A 161 -20.55 -21.67 -3.15
C SER A 161 -21.02 -20.88 -4.38
N ASN A 162 -21.37 -19.61 -4.20
CA ASN A 162 -21.73 -18.68 -5.27
C ASN A 162 -20.53 -17.92 -5.88
N VAL A 163 -19.30 -18.18 -5.42
CA VAL A 163 -18.09 -17.63 -6.03
C VAL A 163 -17.45 -18.65 -6.95
N GLU A 164 -17.19 -18.22 -8.18
CA GLU A 164 -16.60 -19.03 -9.22
C GLU A 164 -15.36 -18.34 -9.77
N GLN A 165 -14.25 -19.08 -9.81
CA GLN A 165 -13.01 -18.56 -10.36
C GLN A 165 -13.02 -18.68 -11.88
N ARG A 166 -12.62 -17.61 -12.55
CA ARG A 166 -12.50 -17.56 -14.01
C ARG A 166 -11.12 -17.04 -14.41
N PRO A 167 -10.60 -17.40 -15.58
CA PRO A 167 -9.42 -16.73 -16.13
C PRO A 167 -9.64 -15.23 -16.32
N GLY A 168 -8.59 -14.49 -16.67
CA GLY A 168 -8.69 -13.08 -17.02
C GLY A 168 -9.77 -12.82 -18.07
N VAL A 169 -10.46 -11.68 -17.96
CA VAL A 169 -11.42 -11.22 -18.98
C VAL A 169 -10.67 -10.92 -20.27
N GLU A 170 -11.11 -11.54 -21.37
CA GLU A 170 -10.55 -11.35 -22.70
C GLU A 170 -11.27 -10.24 -23.47
N SER A 171 -12.60 -10.26 -23.49
CA SER A 171 -13.42 -9.25 -24.17
C SER A 171 -14.83 -9.16 -23.57
N VAL A 172 -15.54 -8.09 -23.90
CA VAL A 172 -16.91 -7.85 -23.44
C VAL A 172 -17.81 -7.43 -24.60
N ARG A 173 -19.02 -7.99 -24.65
CA ARG A 173 -20.07 -7.63 -25.62
C ARG A 173 -21.40 -7.45 -24.89
N GLY A 174 -21.82 -6.20 -24.69
CA GLY A 174 -22.98 -5.92 -23.83
C GLY A 174 -22.69 -6.43 -22.42
N ASN A 175 -23.59 -7.24 -21.87
CA ASN A 175 -23.42 -7.88 -20.56
C ASN A 175 -22.70 -9.22 -20.62
N MET A 176 -22.37 -9.73 -21.81
CA MET A 176 -21.66 -11.00 -21.98
C MET A 176 -20.15 -10.78 -21.91
N PHE A 177 -19.51 -11.41 -20.93
CA PHE A 177 -18.06 -11.40 -20.75
C PHE A 177 -17.49 -12.70 -21.31
N THR A 178 -16.42 -12.59 -22.11
CA THR A 178 -15.63 -13.74 -22.56
C THR A 178 -14.33 -13.76 -21.76
N PHE A 179 -14.01 -14.92 -21.18
CA PHE A 179 -12.78 -15.15 -20.44
C PHE A 179 -11.74 -15.83 -21.35
N ARG A 180 -10.47 -15.79 -20.94
CA ARG A 180 -9.34 -16.29 -21.75
C ARG A 180 -9.35 -17.80 -22.06
N ASP A 181 -10.17 -18.59 -21.38
CA ASP A 181 -10.40 -20.00 -21.71
C ASP A 181 -11.53 -20.20 -22.74
N GLY A 182 -12.08 -19.11 -23.29
CA GLY A 182 -13.23 -19.12 -24.21
C GLY A 182 -14.58 -19.26 -23.51
N SER A 183 -14.62 -19.44 -22.20
CA SER A 183 -15.87 -19.49 -21.46
C SER A 183 -16.54 -18.11 -21.40
N THR A 184 -17.85 -18.11 -21.21
CA THR A 184 -18.65 -16.88 -21.19
C THR A 184 -19.56 -16.82 -19.97
N ALA A 185 -19.86 -15.60 -19.52
CA ALA A 185 -20.85 -15.36 -18.48
C ALA A 185 -21.55 -14.02 -18.68
N GLU A 186 -22.83 -13.95 -18.33
CA GLU A 186 -23.51 -12.68 -18.19
C GLU A 186 -23.16 -12.03 -16.85
N VAL A 187 -22.83 -10.74 -16.90
CA VAL A 187 -22.40 -9.93 -15.76
C VAL A 187 -23.29 -8.68 -15.67
N ASP A 188 -23.70 -8.32 -14.46
CA ASP A 188 -24.52 -7.15 -14.19
C ASP A 188 -23.68 -5.98 -13.63
N ASP A 189 -22.68 -6.29 -12.80
CA ASP A 189 -21.74 -5.31 -12.23
C ASP A 189 -20.28 -5.80 -12.37
N PHE A 190 -19.36 -4.88 -12.62
CA PHE A 190 -17.94 -5.18 -12.82
C PHE A 190 -17.05 -4.33 -11.89
N ILE A 191 -16.19 -4.99 -11.13
CA ILE A 191 -15.25 -4.38 -10.18
C ILE A 191 -13.81 -4.66 -10.61
N PHE A 192 -13.04 -3.61 -10.89
CA PHE A 192 -11.61 -3.70 -11.11
C PHE A 192 -10.86 -3.73 -9.77
N CYS A 193 -10.27 -4.87 -9.45
CA CYS A 193 -9.34 -5.08 -8.33
C CYS A 193 -7.89 -5.20 -8.85
N THR A 194 -7.53 -4.34 -9.81
CA THR A 194 -6.32 -4.42 -10.64
C THR A 194 -5.16 -3.56 -10.15
N GLY A 195 -5.22 -3.12 -8.89
CA GLY A 195 -4.14 -2.37 -8.23
C GLY A 195 -4.19 -0.87 -8.51
N TYR A 196 -3.09 -0.19 -8.24
CA TYR A 196 -3.02 1.27 -8.22
C TYR A 196 -1.77 1.77 -8.92
N LYS A 197 -1.78 3.02 -9.34
CA LYS A 197 -0.64 3.71 -9.95
C LYS A 197 0.09 4.57 -8.92
N PHE A 198 1.40 4.67 -9.04
CA PHE A 198 2.18 5.72 -8.40
C PHE A 198 1.94 7.05 -9.13
N THR A 199 1.60 8.09 -8.39
CA THR A 199 1.34 9.42 -8.98
C THR A 199 1.85 10.51 -8.06
N TYR A 200 2.59 11.46 -8.64
CA TYR A 200 3.13 12.62 -7.95
C TYR A 200 2.80 13.91 -8.73
N PRO A 201 1.50 14.22 -8.94
CA PRO A 201 1.07 15.30 -9.85
C PRO A 201 1.48 16.70 -9.38
N PHE A 202 1.90 16.84 -8.12
CA PHE A 202 2.39 18.07 -7.52
C PHE A 202 3.90 18.23 -7.65
N MET A 203 4.66 17.23 -8.10
CA MET A 203 6.12 17.35 -8.22
C MET A 203 6.50 18.07 -9.52
N SER A 204 7.46 18.99 -9.43
CA SER A 204 8.03 19.68 -10.59
C SER A 204 8.66 18.68 -11.55
N THR A 205 8.55 18.93 -12.86
CA THR A 205 9.24 18.16 -13.90
C THR A 205 10.77 18.30 -13.84
N LYS A 206 11.29 19.24 -13.05
CA LYS A 206 12.72 19.36 -12.70
C LYS A 206 13.23 18.19 -11.84
N VAL A 207 12.32 17.48 -11.18
CA VAL A 207 12.61 16.30 -10.37
C VAL A 207 12.22 15.08 -11.19
N GLU A 208 13.21 14.30 -11.60
CA GLU A 208 12.94 13.10 -12.37
C GLU A 208 12.36 12.00 -11.46
N ILE A 209 11.08 11.71 -11.61
CA ILE A 209 10.41 10.59 -10.94
C ILE A 209 9.77 9.74 -12.01
N ARG A 210 10.34 8.57 -12.27
CA ARG A 210 9.78 7.59 -13.21
C ARG A 210 8.90 6.61 -12.47
N THR A 211 7.77 6.26 -13.08
CA THR A 211 6.77 5.32 -12.51
C THR A 211 6.47 4.17 -13.46
N ASP A 212 7.41 3.84 -14.35
CA ASP A 212 7.24 2.81 -15.37
C ASP A 212 7.06 1.43 -14.74
N ASP A 213 6.16 0.63 -15.32
CA ASP A 213 5.76 -0.68 -14.81
C ASP A 213 5.53 -0.71 -13.29
N ASP A 214 4.78 0.26 -12.74
CA ASP A 214 4.46 0.34 -11.30
C ASP A 214 5.71 0.26 -10.40
N HIS A 215 6.82 0.85 -10.83
CA HIS A 215 8.06 0.99 -10.05
C HIS A 215 8.49 2.45 -9.98
N VAL A 216 8.93 2.92 -8.81
CA VAL A 216 9.35 4.32 -8.62
C VAL A 216 10.87 4.42 -8.52
N GLU A 217 11.47 5.23 -9.39
CA GLU A 217 12.91 5.47 -9.46
C GLU A 217 13.23 6.93 -9.83
N PRO A 218 14.42 7.47 -9.45
CA PRO A 218 15.58 6.83 -8.82
C PRO A 218 15.59 6.99 -7.28
N ILE A 219 14.99 6.03 -6.56
CA ILE A 219 14.78 6.12 -5.10
C ILE A 219 15.72 5.16 -4.37
N TYR A 220 16.78 5.70 -3.76
CA TYR A 220 17.71 4.96 -2.93
C TYR A 220 17.02 4.39 -1.69
N LYS A 221 17.22 3.08 -1.46
CA LYS A 221 16.59 2.31 -0.37
C LYS A 221 15.09 2.58 -0.23
N HIS A 222 14.38 2.74 -1.34
CA HIS A 222 12.94 3.02 -1.36
C HIS A 222 12.50 4.24 -0.52
N LEU A 223 13.41 5.16 -0.18
CA LEU A 223 13.13 6.26 0.74
C LEU A 223 13.75 7.59 0.33
N VAL A 224 14.95 7.63 -0.26
CA VAL A 224 15.67 8.90 -0.55
C VAL A 224 15.79 9.10 -2.06
N HIS A 225 15.45 10.28 -2.58
CA HIS A 225 15.71 10.58 -3.98
C HIS A 225 17.22 10.73 -4.23
N ILE A 226 17.77 10.00 -5.21
CA ILE A 226 19.24 9.96 -5.43
C ILE A 226 19.83 11.34 -5.73
N ASP A 227 19.19 12.12 -6.60
CA ASP A 227 19.70 13.44 -7.01
C ASP A 227 19.32 14.58 -6.04
N TYR A 228 18.40 14.32 -5.11
CA TYR A 228 17.90 15.30 -4.15
C TYR A 228 17.78 14.65 -2.77
N THR A 229 18.88 14.60 -2.03
CA THR A 229 18.99 13.85 -0.77
C THR A 229 18.16 14.41 0.40
N ASN A 230 17.49 15.55 0.20
CA ASN A 230 16.51 16.13 1.10
C ASN A 230 15.06 15.96 0.62
N LEU A 231 14.83 15.11 -0.38
CA LEU A 231 13.51 14.64 -0.82
C LEU A 231 13.35 13.16 -0.47
N PHE A 232 12.29 12.86 0.28
CA PHE A 232 12.04 11.52 0.81
C PHE A 232 10.68 10.96 0.34
N PHE A 233 10.58 9.64 0.21
CA PHE A 233 9.39 8.89 -0.21
C PHE A 233 9.00 7.92 0.90
N MET A 234 8.25 8.41 1.90
CA MET A 234 7.84 7.60 3.03
C MET A 234 6.64 6.72 2.65
N GLY A 235 6.73 5.44 3.00
CA GLY A 235 5.71 4.43 2.73
C GLY A 235 5.64 3.96 1.28
N LEU A 236 6.71 4.13 0.49
CA LEU A 236 6.82 3.56 -0.85
C LEU A 236 6.83 2.00 -0.87
N PRO A 237 7.46 1.30 0.09
CA PRO A 237 7.39 -0.16 0.17
C PRO A 237 5.97 -0.71 0.33
N ALA A 238 5.66 -1.77 -0.42
CA ALA A 238 4.41 -2.52 -0.35
C ALA A 238 4.63 -3.94 0.23
N LEU A 239 3.56 -4.60 0.68
CA LEU A 239 3.63 -5.90 1.37
C LEU A 239 4.59 -5.88 2.57
N VAL A 240 4.46 -4.81 3.36
CA VAL A 240 5.18 -4.53 4.61
C VAL A 240 4.20 -4.43 5.77
N ILE A 241 4.70 -4.41 7.01
CA ILE A 241 3.89 -3.99 8.17
C ILE A 241 3.89 -2.45 8.22
N PRO A 242 2.75 -1.78 7.95
CA PRO A 242 2.76 -0.35 7.61
C PRO A 242 3.34 0.56 8.69
N PHE A 243 2.74 0.60 9.89
CA PHE A 243 3.15 1.58 10.90
C PHE A 243 4.56 1.34 11.47
N PRO A 244 5.01 0.09 11.73
CA PRO A 244 6.42 -0.17 12.04
C PRO A 244 7.39 0.26 10.93
N CYS A 245 7.05 0.01 9.66
CA CYS A 245 7.83 0.49 8.52
C CYS A 245 7.95 2.03 8.53
N PHE A 246 6.82 2.73 8.70
CA PHE A 246 6.80 4.19 8.71
C PHE A 246 7.57 4.76 9.91
N HIS A 247 7.50 4.11 11.08
CA HIS A 247 8.27 4.50 12.25
C HIS A 247 9.78 4.42 12.00
N ILE A 248 10.27 3.29 11.47
CA ILE A 248 11.70 3.12 11.14
C ILE A 248 12.13 4.11 10.04
N GLN A 249 11.32 4.30 9.00
CA GLN A 249 11.59 5.30 7.97
C GLN A 249 11.66 6.72 8.55
N ALA A 250 10.75 7.09 9.46
CA ALA A 250 10.77 8.40 10.11
C ALA A 250 12.05 8.61 10.93
N GLN A 251 12.47 7.62 11.71
CA GLN A 251 13.71 7.67 12.49
C GLN A 251 14.94 7.83 11.59
N TYR A 252 14.99 7.10 10.47
CA TYR A 252 16.10 7.20 9.51
C TYR A 252 16.13 8.54 8.78
N VAL A 253 14.98 9.07 8.35
CA VAL A 253 14.87 10.41 7.75
C VAL A 253 15.35 11.47 8.75
N LEU A 254 14.91 11.42 10.00
CA LEU A 254 15.36 12.36 11.04
C LEU A 254 16.88 12.26 11.27
N ALA A 255 17.43 11.05 11.32
CA ALA A 255 18.86 10.84 11.48
C ALA A 255 19.68 11.45 10.32
N ILE A 256 19.17 11.41 9.09
CA ILE A 256 19.79 12.07 7.93
C ILE A 256 19.72 13.59 8.10
N LEU A 257 18.54 14.15 8.39
CA LEU A 257 18.32 15.59 8.52
C LEU A 257 19.13 16.20 9.68
N GLU A 258 19.29 15.47 10.76
CA GLU A 258 20.10 15.82 11.93
C GLU A 258 21.60 15.53 11.74
N ASN A 259 22.01 15.07 10.55
CA ASN A 259 23.39 14.73 10.20
C ASN A 259 24.02 13.59 11.03
N ARG A 260 23.21 12.79 11.74
CA ARG A 260 23.64 11.58 12.45
C ARG A 260 23.94 10.42 11.48
N VAL A 261 23.21 10.37 10.36
CA VAL A 261 23.48 9.48 9.23
C VAL A 261 24.06 10.30 8.09
N LYS A 262 25.19 9.84 7.55
CA LYS A 262 25.78 10.37 6.32
C LYS A 262 25.41 9.46 5.16
N LEU A 263 24.65 10.00 4.20
CA LEU A 263 24.34 9.30 2.97
C LEU A 263 25.61 9.15 2.11
N PRO A 264 25.72 8.07 1.33
CA PRO A 264 26.73 7.95 0.27
C PRO A 264 26.60 9.08 -0.77
N SER A 265 27.60 9.23 -1.63
CA SER A 265 27.50 10.16 -2.75
C SER A 265 26.36 9.75 -3.70
N PRO A 266 25.76 10.68 -4.47
CA PRO A 266 24.75 10.33 -5.48
C PRO A 266 25.20 9.25 -6.46
N GLN A 267 26.49 9.24 -6.82
CA GLN A 267 27.07 8.20 -7.65
C GLN A 267 27.03 6.83 -6.97
N GLN A 268 27.47 6.74 -5.71
CA GLN A 268 27.44 5.50 -4.94
C GLN A 268 26.00 5.00 -4.74
N MET A 269 25.06 5.88 -4.39
CA MET A 269 23.65 5.52 -4.26
C MET A 269 23.08 4.95 -5.56
N ARG A 270 23.48 5.50 -6.72
CA ARG A 270 23.06 5.02 -8.05
C ARG A 270 23.65 3.64 -8.37
N GLU A 271 24.94 3.45 -8.11
CA GLU A 271 25.61 2.15 -8.30
C GLU A 271 25.00 1.05 -7.41
N GLU A 272 24.66 1.38 -6.16
CA GLU A 272 23.97 0.47 -5.25
C GLU A 272 22.54 0.16 -5.71
N PHE A 273 21.77 1.18 -6.07
CA PHE A 273 20.40 1.03 -6.58
C PHE A 273 20.35 0.13 -7.83
N GLU A 274 21.19 0.39 -8.83
CA GLU A 274 21.21 -0.41 -10.06
C GLU A 274 21.69 -1.85 -9.81
N ARG A 275 22.64 -2.04 -8.90
CA ARG A 275 23.12 -3.38 -8.52
C ARG A 275 22.01 -4.19 -7.84
N GLU A 276 21.29 -3.59 -6.89
CA GLU A 276 20.16 -4.24 -6.22
C GLU A 276 19.04 -4.56 -7.22
N LYS A 277 18.64 -3.57 -8.03
CA LYS A 277 17.63 -3.73 -9.07
C LYS A 277 17.98 -4.87 -10.02
N LYS A 278 19.20 -4.90 -10.55
CA LYS A 278 19.69 -5.97 -11.42
C LYS A 278 19.62 -7.33 -10.71
N SER A 279 20.11 -7.42 -9.48
CA SER A 279 20.08 -8.67 -8.71
C SER A 279 18.66 -9.20 -8.51
N LEU A 280 17.68 -8.34 -8.23
CA LEU A 280 16.27 -8.74 -8.08
C LEU A 280 15.66 -9.20 -9.41
N LEU A 281 15.96 -8.51 -10.51
CA LEU A 281 15.52 -8.90 -11.85
C LEU A 281 16.12 -10.25 -12.27
N ASP A 282 17.41 -10.48 -11.99
CA ASP A 282 18.10 -11.74 -12.29
C ASP A 282 17.53 -12.91 -11.45
N GLN A 283 16.93 -12.63 -10.29
CA GLN A 283 16.17 -13.60 -9.46
C GLN A 283 14.73 -13.82 -9.98
N GLY A 284 14.34 -13.19 -11.09
CA GLY A 284 13.01 -13.33 -11.68
C GLY A 284 11.92 -12.47 -11.03
N ILE A 285 12.29 -11.52 -10.15
CA ILE A 285 11.32 -10.59 -9.55
C ILE A 285 10.98 -9.52 -10.61
N PRO A 286 9.72 -9.38 -11.05
CA PRO A 286 9.33 -8.35 -12.02
C PRO A 286 9.57 -6.94 -11.48
N LEU A 287 9.83 -5.96 -12.36
CA LEU A 287 10.08 -4.56 -12.01
C LEU A 287 9.00 -3.99 -11.08
N ARG A 288 7.71 -4.14 -11.44
CA ARG A 288 6.54 -3.81 -10.60
C ARG A 288 6.49 -4.43 -9.19
N HIS A 289 7.32 -5.43 -8.92
CA HIS A 289 7.39 -6.15 -7.65
C HIS A 289 8.61 -5.78 -6.81
N ILE A 290 9.54 -4.96 -7.33
CA ILE A 290 10.74 -4.55 -6.58
C ILE A 290 10.37 -3.79 -5.30
N ASN A 291 9.35 -2.92 -5.32
CA ASN A 291 8.90 -2.24 -4.10
C ASN A 291 8.08 -3.15 -3.15
N LYS A 292 7.73 -4.37 -3.55
CA LYS A 292 7.03 -5.34 -2.69
C LYS A 292 8.06 -6.11 -1.87
N LEU A 293 8.33 -5.65 -0.65
CA LEU A 293 9.45 -6.17 0.14
C LEU A 293 9.21 -7.59 0.63
N LYS A 294 7.99 -7.94 1.07
CA LYS A 294 7.70 -9.26 1.67
C LYS A 294 8.74 -9.56 2.77
N ASP A 295 9.44 -10.69 2.72
CA ASP A 295 10.47 -11.06 3.69
C ASP A 295 11.69 -10.13 3.69
N ARG A 296 11.96 -9.43 2.58
CA ARG A 296 13.06 -8.43 2.51
C ARG A 296 12.84 -7.25 3.44
N GLN A 297 11.61 -7.05 3.93
CA GLN A 297 11.29 -5.93 4.82
C GLN A 297 12.10 -5.99 6.13
N TRP A 298 12.43 -7.19 6.62
CA TRP A 298 13.11 -7.37 7.90
C TRP A 298 14.54 -6.83 7.86
N ALA A 299 15.32 -7.25 6.86
CA ALA A 299 16.66 -6.73 6.63
C ALA A 299 16.65 -5.22 6.35
N TYR A 300 15.63 -4.75 5.62
CA TYR A 300 15.42 -3.32 5.37
C TYR A 300 15.19 -2.53 6.68
N TYR A 301 14.37 -3.03 7.61
CA TYR A 301 14.17 -2.38 8.90
C TYR A 301 15.43 -2.39 9.75
N ASP A 302 16.12 -3.53 9.84
CA ASP A 302 17.32 -3.68 10.65
C ASP A 302 18.45 -2.77 10.17
N GLU A 303 18.63 -2.68 8.84
CA GLU A 303 19.63 -1.79 8.24
C GLU A 303 19.34 -0.32 8.57
N MET A 304 18.09 0.13 8.40
CA MET A 304 17.71 1.51 8.71
C MET A 304 17.79 1.82 10.21
N ALA A 305 17.35 0.88 11.06
CA ALA A 305 17.41 1.02 12.50
C ALA A 305 18.86 1.13 13.00
N ALA A 306 19.72 0.22 12.53
CA ALA A 306 21.14 0.22 12.85
C ALA A 306 21.83 1.51 12.39
N ALA A 307 21.58 1.95 11.15
CA ALA A 307 22.15 3.19 10.63
C ALA A 307 21.68 4.42 11.41
N ALA A 308 20.40 4.48 11.80
CA ALA A 308 19.85 5.57 12.61
C ALA A 308 20.21 5.49 14.10
N ASN A 309 20.87 4.41 14.54
CA ASN A 309 21.14 4.08 15.94
C ASN A 309 19.86 4.08 16.80
N VAL A 310 18.81 3.41 16.32
CA VAL A 310 17.53 3.21 17.03
C VAL A 310 17.24 1.72 17.17
N PRO A 311 16.37 1.30 18.13
CA PRO A 311 16.03 -0.10 18.28
C PRO A 311 15.39 -0.71 17.02
N SER A 312 15.82 -1.90 16.64
CA SER A 312 15.13 -2.75 15.66
C SER A 312 13.77 -3.22 16.17
N LEU A 313 12.94 -3.74 15.26
CA LEU A 313 11.69 -4.38 15.65
C LEU A 313 11.95 -5.66 16.43
N ALA A 314 11.20 -5.88 17.50
CA ALA A 314 11.31 -7.09 18.31
C ALA A 314 11.00 -8.35 17.46
N PRO A 315 11.75 -9.47 17.63
CA PRO A 315 11.55 -10.70 16.85
C PRO A 315 10.14 -11.27 16.88
N VAL A 316 9.40 -11.08 17.99
CA VAL A 316 7.98 -11.48 18.11
C VAL A 316 7.10 -10.89 17.00
N ILE A 317 7.41 -9.68 16.51
CA ILE A 317 6.62 -9.03 15.45
C ILE A 317 6.70 -9.81 14.15
N LYS A 318 7.90 -10.31 13.81
CA LYS A 318 8.09 -11.20 12.66
C LYS A 318 7.38 -12.53 12.85
N LYS A 319 7.55 -13.17 14.02
CA LYS A 319 6.93 -14.47 14.32
C LYS A 319 5.40 -14.42 14.22
N ILE A 320 4.76 -13.35 14.72
CA ILE A 320 3.32 -13.13 14.56
C ILE A 320 2.96 -12.98 13.09
N MET A 321 3.73 -12.20 12.32
CA MET A 321 3.42 -11.98 10.91
C MET A 321 3.52 -13.25 10.06
N ASP A 322 4.59 -14.02 10.27
CA ASP A 322 4.79 -15.30 9.61
C ASP A 322 3.61 -16.25 9.91
N HIS A 323 3.18 -16.31 11.17
CA HIS A 323 2.02 -17.11 11.56
C HIS A 323 0.70 -16.59 10.95
N VAL A 324 0.48 -15.27 10.91
CA VAL A 324 -0.71 -14.67 10.27
C VAL A 324 -0.78 -15.02 8.78
N PHE A 325 0.34 -14.95 8.06
CA PHE A 325 0.38 -15.34 6.65
C PHE A 325 0.13 -16.83 6.48
N GLN A 326 0.75 -17.68 7.30
CA GLN A 326 0.50 -19.12 7.27
C GLN A 326 -0.98 -19.45 7.47
N MET A 327 -1.65 -18.82 8.45
CA MET A 327 -3.08 -19.03 8.70
C MET A 327 -3.95 -18.48 7.57
N ARG A 328 -3.54 -17.37 6.96
CA ARG A 328 -4.23 -16.81 5.79
C ARG A 328 -4.12 -17.72 4.57
N ASP A 329 -2.96 -18.31 4.33
CA ASP A 329 -2.76 -19.23 3.21
C ASP A 329 -3.54 -20.55 3.45
N ALA A 330 -3.62 -21.01 4.70
CA ALA A 330 -4.41 -22.17 5.08
C ALA A 330 -5.94 -21.92 5.00
N ASP A 331 -6.39 -20.71 5.37
CA ASP A 331 -7.79 -20.33 5.34
C ASP A 331 -8.00 -18.80 5.36
N PHE A 332 -8.02 -18.20 4.17
CA PHE A 332 -8.22 -16.76 4.04
C PHE A 332 -9.64 -16.30 4.43
N THR A 333 -10.59 -17.22 4.66
CA THR A 333 -11.95 -16.89 5.10
C THR A 333 -12.08 -16.77 6.61
N THR A 334 -11.24 -17.50 7.38
CA THR A 334 -11.35 -17.55 8.84
C THR A 334 -10.09 -17.10 9.60
N TYR A 335 -8.97 -16.81 8.93
CA TYR A 335 -7.72 -16.39 9.61
C TYR A 335 -7.89 -15.14 10.51
N LYS A 336 -8.89 -14.31 10.25
CA LYS A 336 -9.20 -13.12 11.07
C LYS A 336 -9.79 -13.46 12.44
N ASN A 337 -10.12 -14.73 12.69
CA ASN A 337 -10.63 -15.23 13.97
C ASN A 337 -9.52 -15.54 15.00
N TYR A 338 -8.27 -15.57 14.57
CA TYR A 338 -7.13 -15.71 15.48
C TYR A 338 -6.90 -14.42 16.27
N GLN A 339 -6.64 -14.57 17.56
CA GLN A 339 -6.20 -13.49 18.44
C GLN A 339 -4.76 -13.74 18.88
N TYR A 340 -3.96 -12.68 18.87
CA TYR A 340 -2.55 -12.69 19.21
C TYR A 340 -2.31 -11.75 20.40
N ARG A 341 -1.50 -12.20 21.37
CA ARG A 341 -1.07 -11.41 22.52
C ARG A 341 0.45 -11.53 22.66
N ILE A 342 1.14 -10.39 22.67
CA ILE A 342 2.59 -10.37 22.88
C ILE A 342 2.85 -10.61 24.36
N ILE A 343 3.71 -11.57 24.68
CA ILE A 343 4.14 -11.89 26.06
C ILE A 343 5.43 -11.11 26.36
N ASP A 344 6.39 -11.16 25.44
CA ASP A 344 7.69 -10.49 25.54
C ASP A 344 8.26 -10.22 24.12
N SER A 345 9.51 -9.79 24.02
CA SER A 345 10.16 -9.46 22.73
C SER A 345 10.32 -10.66 21.79
N GLU A 346 10.19 -11.89 22.30
CA GLU A 346 10.40 -13.13 21.56
C GLU A 346 9.12 -13.96 21.38
N ASN A 347 8.17 -13.85 22.31
CA ASN A 347 7.07 -14.79 22.46
C ASN A 347 5.70 -14.12 22.38
N PHE A 348 4.73 -14.85 21.83
CA PHE A 348 3.32 -14.48 21.82
C PHE A 348 2.46 -15.70 22.18
N SER A 349 1.28 -15.45 22.75
CA SER A 349 0.22 -16.45 22.82
C SER A 349 -0.82 -16.20 21.73
N MET A 350 -1.53 -17.27 21.36
CA MET A 350 -2.58 -17.21 20.37
C MET A 350 -3.79 -18.02 20.81
N SER A 351 -4.98 -17.51 20.50
CA SER A 351 -6.25 -18.21 20.64
C SER A 351 -7.06 -18.09 19.35
N TYR A 352 -8.05 -18.97 19.17
CA TYR A 352 -8.96 -18.94 18.02
C TYR A 352 -10.39 -18.75 18.50
N CYS A 353 -11.01 -17.63 18.13
CA CYS A 353 -12.40 -17.35 18.45
C CYS A 353 -13.30 -17.95 17.36
N LYS A 354 -13.95 -19.07 17.64
CA LYS A 354 -14.94 -19.62 16.72
C LYS A 354 -16.05 -18.58 16.50
N PRO A 355 -16.50 -18.35 15.25
CA PRO A 355 -17.66 -17.51 15.00
C PRO A 355 -18.85 -18.10 15.77
N CYS A 356 -19.56 -17.24 16.51
CA CYS A 356 -20.74 -17.61 17.29
C CYS A 356 -21.91 -17.98 16.39
#